data_AF-A0A060DK80-F1
#
_entry.id   AF-A0A060DK80-F1
#
_cell.length_a   1.000
_cell.length_b   1.000
_cell.length_c   1.000
_cell.angle_alpha   90.00
_cell.angle_beta   90.00
_cell.angle_gamma   90.00
#
_symmetry.space_group_name_H-M   'P 1'
#
loop_
_entity.id
_entity.type
_entity.pdbx_description
1 polymer ?
#
loop_
_entity_poly.entity_id
_entity_poly.type
_entity_poly.pdbx_seq_one_letter_code
_entity_poly.pdbx_strand_id
1 'polypeptide(L)'
;MVAQRRTAEAGPKPDRPTPEVRESGRREGAAKRPPRPSRRPEVSGGDIRVSGESVRIAGMLDASGTAGRGGTLVATGGTVVLSGTAVLDVSGTAGGTLLVGGDYQGGRNAATRYLAEPVARARALTVEAGAQLRADGTRGDGGRVVLWSDRDTAFAGTISARGAVRGGDAEVSGKARLAFTGTADLRGTAGFGTLLLDPYNLTISTQGEEDELDASIAERIRGAEGERIEAARIDEDSVAKFACGRRSGKNPPSFGGRGDRVKRSGKSPFKGRQFTAAVILWAVRWYLQFPISYRNLA
;
A
#
# COMPACT_ATOMS: atom_id res chain seq x y z
N MET A 1 -109.06 -59.41 -40.01
CA MET A 1 -109.77 -58.74 -41.11
C MET A 1 -109.43 -57.26 -41.03
N VAL A 2 -108.77 -56.67 -42.05
CA VAL A 2 -108.47 -55.20 -42.17
C VAL A 2 -107.53 -54.62 -41.08
N ALA A 3 -106.51 -53.79 -41.35
CA ALA A 3 -105.73 -53.51 -42.55
C ALA A 3 -104.36 -52.92 -42.17
N GLN A 4 -103.41 -52.87 -43.12
CA GLN A 4 -102.12 -52.20 -42.93
C GLN A 4 -102.23 -50.67 -43.14
N ARG A 5 -101.55 -49.88 -42.31
CA ARG A 5 -100.89 -48.62 -42.72
C ARG A 5 -99.56 -48.46 -41.95
N ARG A 6 -98.50 -48.06 -42.67
CA ARG A 6 -97.23 -47.57 -42.09
C ARG A 6 -97.29 -46.05 -41.96
N THR A 7 -96.69 -45.48 -40.91
CA THR A 7 -96.22 -44.09 -40.92
C THR A 7 -95.06 -43.89 -39.93
N ALA A 8 -93.99 -43.27 -40.44
CA ALA A 8 -92.91 -42.55 -39.75
C ALA A 8 -92.59 -42.89 -38.28
N GLU A 9 -91.43 -43.53 -38.09
CA GLU A 9 -90.62 -43.45 -36.87
C GLU A 9 -90.00 -42.04 -36.75
N ALA A 10 -89.97 -41.47 -35.54
CA ALA A 10 -89.38 -40.15 -35.27
C ALA A 10 -88.55 -40.21 -33.97
N GLY A 11 -87.25 -39.91 -34.09
CA GLY A 11 -86.28 -40.12 -33.01
C GLY A 11 -86.38 -39.13 -31.83
N PRO A 12 -85.70 -39.44 -30.70
CA PRO A 12 -85.73 -38.61 -29.50
C PRO A 12 -85.08 -37.23 -29.70
N LYS A 13 -85.52 -36.29 -28.87
CA LYS A 13 -85.16 -34.86 -28.88
C LYS A 13 -83.70 -34.66 -28.45
N PRO A 14 -82.93 -33.74 -29.06
CA PRO A 14 -81.49 -33.64 -28.84
C PRO A 14 -81.11 -33.12 -27.45
N ASP A 15 -80.06 -33.71 -26.88
CA ASP A 15 -79.41 -33.22 -25.66
C ASP A 15 -78.68 -31.89 -25.89
N ARG A 16 -78.55 -31.11 -24.82
CA ARG A 16 -77.80 -29.84 -24.83
C ARG A 16 -76.29 -30.14 -24.98
N PRO A 17 -75.59 -29.55 -25.97
CA PRO A 17 -74.16 -29.79 -26.14
C PRO A 17 -73.36 -29.26 -24.93
N THR A 18 -72.62 -30.14 -24.29
CA THR A 18 -71.49 -29.79 -23.42
C THR A 18 -70.40 -29.13 -24.27
N PRO A 19 -69.74 -28.05 -23.79
CA PRO A 19 -68.75 -27.34 -24.60
C PRO A 19 -67.52 -28.20 -24.87
N GLU A 20 -67.10 -28.26 -26.13
CA GLU A 20 -65.81 -28.84 -26.51
C GLU A 20 -64.67 -28.14 -25.77
N VAL A 21 -63.91 -28.90 -24.97
CA VAL A 21 -62.63 -28.44 -24.45
C VAL A 21 -61.65 -28.43 -25.62
N ARG A 22 -61.57 -27.30 -26.33
CA ARG A 22 -60.53 -27.06 -27.35
C ARG A 22 -59.17 -27.35 -26.73
N GLU A 23 -58.38 -28.22 -27.35
CA GLU A 23 -56.99 -28.42 -26.98
C GLU A 23 -56.23 -27.09 -27.10
N SER A 24 -55.96 -26.47 -25.96
CA SER A 24 -55.14 -25.27 -25.88
C SER A 24 -53.69 -25.67 -26.13
N GLY A 25 -53.31 -25.65 -27.42
CA GLY A 25 -52.02 -26.12 -27.93
C GLY A 25 -50.87 -25.76 -26.98
N ARG A 26 -50.22 -26.82 -26.47
CA ARG A 26 -49.26 -26.76 -25.36
C ARG A 26 -48.11 -25.80 -25.69
N ARG A 27 -48.26 -24.54 -25.29
CA ARG A 27 -47.17 -23.55 -25.33
C ARG A 27 -46.10 -24.03 -24.37
N GLU A 28 -45.09 -24.72 -24.92
CA GLU A 28 -43.89 -25.06 -24.18
C GLU A 28 -43.34 -23.77 -23.57
N GLY A 29 -43.25 -23.74 -22.24
CA GLY A 29 -42.91 -22.53 -21.51
C GLY A 29 -41.52 -22.08 -21.91
N ALA A 30 -41.44 -21.03 -22.72
CA ALA A 30 -40.21 -20.56 -23.35
C ALA A 30 -39.10 -20.48 -22.30
N ALA A 31 -38.12 -21.39 -22.43
CA ALA A 31 -37.19 -21.71 -21.35
C ALA A 31 -36.56 -20.42 -20.81
N LYS A 32 -36.87 -20.10 -19.55
CA LYS A 32 -36.52 -18.82 -18.92
C LYS A 32 -35.00 -18.69 -18.89
N ARG A 33 -34.46 -18.01 -19.91
CA ARG A 33 -33.01 -17.90 -20.16
C ARG A 33 -32.32 -17.54 -18.84
N PRO A 34 -31.25 -18.26 -18.44
CA PRO A 34 -30.57 -17.97 -17.19
C PRO A 34 -30.20 -16.48 -17.19
N PRO A 35 -30.37 -15.78 -16.05
CA PRO A 35 -30.13 -14.35 -15.98
C PRO A 35 -28.68 -14.10 -16.41
N ARG A 36 -28.50 -13.39 -17.52
CA ARG A 36 -27.18 -12.92 -17.92
C ARG A 36 -26.67 -12.06 -16.76
N PRO A 37 -25.43 -12.28 -16.26
CA PRO A 37 -24.88 -11.42 -15.23
C PRO A 37 -24.90 -9.99 -15.74
N SER A 38 -25.66 -9.13 -15.08
CA SER A 38 -25.64 -7.70 -15.35
C SER A 38 -24.25 -7.17 -15.05
N ARG A 39 -23.83 -6.11 -15.76
CA ARG A 39 -22.63 -5.36 -15.40
C ARG A 39 -22.79 -4.93 -13.94
N ARG A 40 -21.88 -5.37 -13.05
CA ARG A 40 -21.92 -5.03 -11.62
C ARG A 40 -22.10 -3.51 -11.50
N PRO A 41 -23.06 -3.02 -10.68
CA PRO A 41 -23.30 -1.59 -10.58
C PRO A 41 -22.00 -0.80 -10.32
N GLU A 42 -21.92 0.37 -10.91
CA GLU A 42 -20.84 1.32 -10.65
C GLU A 42 -21.01 1.89 -9.23
N VAL A 43 -20.12 1.51 -8.32
CA VAL A 43 -20.25 1.78 -6.88
C VAL A 43 -18.99 2.38 -6.28
N SER A 44 -19.17 3.11 -5.19
CA SER A 44 -18.13 3.33 -4.18
C SER A 44 -17.83 2.03 -3.42
N GLY A 45 -16.68 1.97 -2.79
CA GLY A 45 -16.32 0.86 -1.91
C GLY A 45 -17.19 0.77 -0.67
N GLY A 46 -17.25 -0.42 -0.08
CA GLY A 46 -18.05 -0.71 1.10
C GLY A 46 -17.34 -0.38 2.43
N ASP A 47 -17.85 -0.96 3.50
CA ASP A 47 -17.24 -0.93 4.83
C ASP A 47 -17.09 -2.36 5.35
N ILE A 48 -15.90 -2.72 5.82
CA ILE A 48 -15.56 -4.03 6.37
C ILE A 48 -14.90 -3.81 7.73
N ARG A 49 -15.49 -4.32 8.81
CA ARG A 49 -14.86 -4.36 10.14
C ARG A 49 -14.67 -5.80 10.61
N VAL A 50 -13.44 -6.14 11.01
CA VAL A 50 -13.03 -7.43 11.57
C VAL A 50 -12.40 -7.19 12.95
N SER A 51 -12.89 -7.88 13.97
CA SER A 51 -12.43 -7.71 15.36
C SER A 51 -12.45 -9.01 16.16
N GLY A 52 -11.50 -9.19 17.06
CA GLY A 52 -11.42 -10.30 18.02
C GLY A 52 -10.14 -10.21 18.85
N GLU A 53 -9.90 -11.11 19.81
CA GLU A 53 -8.62 -11.10 20.57
C GLU A 53 -7.42 -11.51 19.70
N SER A 54 -7.65 -12.40 18.73
CA SER A 54 -6.66 -12.77 17.72
C SER A 54 -7.31 -12.86 16.35
N VAL A 55 -6.81 -12.08 15.40
CA VAL A 55 -7.33 -12.01 14.03
C VAL A 55 -6.25 -12.51 13.08
N ARG A 56 -6.53 -13.58 12.33
CA ARG A 56 -5.71 -14.03 11.21
C ARG A 56 -6.49 -13.90 9.89
N ILE A 57 -5.93 -13.17 8.94
CA ILE A 57 -6.48 -13.02 7.59
C ILE A 57 -5.53 -13.73 6.61
N ALA A 58 -6.08 -14.55 5.71
CA ALA A 58 -5.33 -15.31 4.72
C ALA A 58 -5.92 -15.26 3.30
N GLY A 59 -7.18 -14.86 3.17
CA GLY A 59 -7.85 -14.66 1.88
C GLY A 59 -7.94 -13.19 1.48
N MET A 60 -8.84 -12.91 0.53
CA MET A 60 -9.13 -11.55 0.08
C MET A 60 -10.24 -10.90 0.92
N LEU A 61 -10.05 -9.63 1.28
CA LEU A 61 -11.09 -8.72 1.77
C LEU A 61 -11.18 -7.55 0.80
N ASP A 62 -12.32 -7.43 0.12
CA ASP A 62 -12.54 -6.46 -0.97
C ASP A 62 -13.59 -5.42 -0.55
N ALA A 63 -13.12 -4.20 -0.27
CA ALA A 63 -13.95 -3.01 -0.13
C ALA A 63 -13.62 -1.98 -1.24
N SER A 64 -13.18 -2.45 -2.42
CA SER A 64 -12.82 -1.57 -3.54
C SER A 64 -14.05 -0.91 -4.20
N GLY A 65 -13.84 0.31 -4.71
CA GLY A 65 -14.84 1.08 -5.46
C GLY A 65 -14.63 0.97 -6.97
N THR A 66 -15.58 0.38 -7.70
CA THR A 66 -15.47 0.22 -9.16
C THR A 66 -15.63 1.54 -9.94
N ALA A 67 -16.31 2.52 -9.34
CA ALA A 67 -16.55 3.83 -9.95
C ALA A 67 -16.57 5.01 -8.97
N GLY A 68 -16.70 4.76 -7.67
CA GLY A 68 -16.52 5.75 -6.60
C GLY A 68 -15.16 5.63 -5.91
N ARG A 69 -14.98 6.35 -4.79
CA ARG A 69 -13.83 6.16 -3.90
C ARG A 69 -13.81 4.70 -3.39
N GLY A 70 -12.64 4.16 -3.14
CA GLY A 70 -12.49 2.94 -2.35
C GLY A 70 -13.06 3.07 -0.93
N GLY A 71 -13.33 1.93 -0.31
CA GLY A 71 -14.09 1.84 0.94
C GLY A 71 -13.26 1.98 2.21
N THR A 72 -13.83 1.53 3.32
CA THR A 72 -13.14 1.42 4.61
C THR A 72 -12.96 -0.05 4.97
N LEU A 73 -11.76 -0.43 5.43
CA LEU A 73 -11.46 -1.75 5.96
C LEU A 73 -10.71 -1.60 7.29
N VAL A 74 -11.30 -2.08 8.38
CA VAL A 74 -10.71 -2.07 9.73
C VAL A 74 -10.52 -3.51 10.20
N ALA A 75 -9.28 -3.91 10.50
CA ALA A 75 -8.94 -5.21 11.06
C ALA A 75 -8.18 -5.03 12.38
N THR A 76 -8.79 -5.42 13.52
CA THR A 76 -8.27 -5.11 14.86
C THR A 76 -8.32 -6.29 15.81
N GLY A 77 -7.42 -6.31 16.80
CA GLY A 77 -7.40 -7.34 17.83
C GLY A 77 -6.12 -7.31 18.65
N GLY A 78 -6.08 -8.03 19.77
CA GLY A 78 -4.90 -8.12 20.63
C GLY A 78 -3.65 -8.56 19.85
N THR A 79 -3.80 -9.57 19.00
CA THR A 79 -2.82 -9.94 17.95
C THR A 79 -3.47 -9.95 16.57
N VAL A 80 -2.81 -9.37 15.57
CA VAL A 80 -3.28 -9.40 14.17
C VAL A 80 -2.21 -10.00 13.26
N VAL A 81 -2.60 -10.92 12.39
CA VAL A 81 -1.71 -11.56 11.41
C VAL A 81 -2.33 -11.52 10.01
N LEU A 82 -1.66 -10.85 9.07
CA LEU A 82 -1.92 -10.95 7.64
C LEU A 82 -0.97 -12.01 7.06
N SER A 83 -1.55 -13.07 6.50
CA SER A 83 -0.79 -14.19 5.93
C SER A 83 -0.20 -13.84 4.57
N GLY A 84 0.82 -14.56 4.10
CA GLY A 84 1.48 -14.29 2.81
C GLY A 84 0.59 -14.36 1.56
N THR A 85 -0.64 -14.89 1.69
CA THR A 85 -1.68 -14.93 0.64
C THR A 85 -2.79 -13.87 0.82
N ALA A 86 -2.74 -13.05 1.88
CA ALA A 86 -3.79 -12.09 2.18
C ALA A 86 -3.80 -10.92 1.19
N VAL A 87 -5.00 -10.51 0.75
CA VAL A 87 -5.19 -9.36 -0.12
C VAL A 87 -6.26 -8.45 0.50
N LEU A 88 -5.86 -7.28 1.00
CA LEU A 88 -6.77 -6.30 1.58
C LEU A 88 -6.86 -5.13 0.60
N ASP A 89 -8.00 -4.99 -0.08
CA ASP A 89 -8.16 -4.02 -1.18
C ASP A 89 -9.25 -2.98 -0.86
N VAL A 90 -8.82 -1.73 -0.72
CA VAL A 90 -9.64 -0.53 -0.58
C VAL A 90 -9.37 0.45 -1.73
N SER A 91 -8.96 -0.03 -2.90
CA SER A 91 -8.69 0.82 -4.07
C SER A 91 -9.98 1.41 -4.68
N GLY A 92 -9.85 2.45 -5.51
CA GLY A 92 -11.00 3.02 -6.23
C GLY A 92 -10.62 4.15 -7.18
N THR A 93 -11.51 5.13 -7.38
CA THR A 93 -11.19 6.33 -8.18
C THR A 93 -10.21 7.25 -7.47
N ALA A 94 -10.50 7.58 -6.22
CA ALA A 94 -9.49 7.82 -5.20
C ALA A 94 -9.45 6.62 -4.26
N GLY A 95 -8.31 6.37 -3.62
CA GLY A 95 -8.18 5.26 -2.69
C GLY A 95 -9.04 5.43 -1.42
N GLY A 96 -9.36 4.31 -0.78
CA GLY A 96 -10.09 4.23 0.48
C GLY A 96 -9.18 4.31 1.71
N THR A 97 -9.65 3.76 2.84
CA THR A 97 -8.93 3.74 4.13
C THR A 97 -8.81 2.32 4.66
N LEU A 98 -7.59 1.84 4.84
CA LEU A 98 -7.25 0.52 5.37
C LEU A 98 -6.52 0.69 6.72
N LEU A 99 -7.15 0.22 7.80
CA LEU A 99 -6.63 0.26 9.16
C LEU A 99 -6.40 -1.16 9.68
N VAL A 100 -5.18 -1.50 10.06
CA VAL A 100 -4.81 -2.81 10.61
C VAL A 100 -4.10 -2.60 11.94
N GLY A 101 -4.74 -3.05 13.03
CA GLY A 101 -4.23 -2.91 14.39
C GLY A 101 -4.30 -1.50 14.99
N GLY A 102 -4.86 -0.51 14.29
CA GLY A 102 -5.08 0.84 14.83
C GLY A 102 -5.42 1.89 13.77
N ASP A 103 -5.81 3.08 14.22
CA ASP A 103 -5.95 4.29 13.39
C ASP A 103 -4.65 5.12 13.43
N TYR A 104 -4.53 6.14 12.57
CA TYR A 104 -3.37 7.01 12.42
C TYR A 104 -2.83 7.54 13.76
N GLN A 105 -1.52 7.40 13.98
CA GLN A 105 -0.83 7.69 15.25
C GLN A 105 -1.47 7.01 16.48
N GLY A 106 -2.01 5.80 16.27
CA GLY A 106 -2.73 5.01 17.28
C GLY A 106 -4.07 5.59 17.68
N GLY A 107 -4.67 6.46 16.86
CA GLY A 107 -5.93 7.14 17.15
C GLY A 107 -5.87 8.12 18.33
N ARG A 108 -4.69 8.49 18.83
CA ARG A 108 -4.52 9.26 20.09
C ARG A 108 -5.17 10.66 20.03
N ASN A 109 -5.16 11.30 18.86
CA ASN A 109 -5.74 12.62 18.67
C ASN A 109 -7.02 12.53 17.84
N ALA A 110 -8.14 12.94 18.45
CA ALA A 110 -9.45 12.87 17.82
C ALA A 110 -9.59 13.73 16.56
N ALA A 111 -8.73 14.74 16.37
CA ALA A 111 -8.75 15.66 15.25
C ALA A 111 -7.85 15.25 14.05
N THR A 112 -6.99 14.23 14.19
CA THR A 112 -6.07 13.79 13.11
C THR A 112 -6.19 12.33 12.71
N ARG A 113 -6.79 11.49 13.56
CA ARG A 113 -7.19 10.12 13.21
C ARG A 113 -8.14 10.09 12.00
N TYR A 114 -8.22 8.96 11.29
CA TYR A 114 -8.99 8.86 10.05
C TYR A 114 -10.46 8.48 10.26
N LEU A 115 -10.83 7.82 11.37
CA LEU A 115 -12.21 7.44 11.68
C LEU A 115 -12.79 8.19 12.90
N ALA A 116 -14.11 8.40 12.88
CA ALA A 116 -14.82 9.16 13.91
C ALA A 116 -15.12 8.32 15.16
N GLU A 117 -15.22 7.00 15.01
CA GLU A 117 -15.25 6.02 16.09
C GLU A 117 -13.83 5.67 16.59
N PRO A 118 -13.63 5.34 17.88
CA PRO A 118 -12.33 4.86 18.36
C PRO A 118 -11.99 3.47 17.78
N VAL A 119 -10.82 3.35 17.17
CA VAL A 119 -10.31 2.08 16.63
C VAL A 119 -9.45 1.37 17.69
N ALA A 120 -9.70 0.08 17.90
CA ALA A 120 -8.94 -0.72 18.86
C ALA A 120 -7.47 -0.90 18.42
N ARG A 121 -6.53 -0.78 19.37
CA ARG A 121 -5.09 -0.94 19.12
C ARG A 121 -4.63 -2.38 19.35
N ALA A 122 -3.85 -2.92 18.43
CA ALA A 122 -3.21 -4.22 18.58
C ALA A 122 -1.97 -4.16 19.48
N ARG A 123 -1.68 -5.24 20.20
CA ARG A 123 -0.43 -5.42 20.96
C ARG A 123 0.70 -5.93 20.06
N ALA A 124 0.38 -6.73 19.05
CA ALA A 124 1.31 -7.22 18.04
C ALA A 124 0.65 -7.33 16.66
N LEU A 125 1.42 -7.02 15.61
CA LEU A 125 1.01 -7.08 14.21
C LEU A 125 2.09 -7.79 13.38
N THR A 126 1.70 -8.84 12.65
CA THR A 126 2.54 -9.50 11.66
C THR A 126 1.91 -9.39 10.28
N VAL A 127 2.67 -8.95 9.29
CA VAL A 127 2.32 -8.98 7.87
C VAL A 127 3.38 -9.80 7.16
N GLU A 128 3.04 -11.04 6.82
CA GLU A 128 3.92 -12.01 6.17
C GLU A 128 4.28 -11.59 4.73
N ALA A 129 5.41 -12.08 4.21
CA ALA A 129 5.85 -11.80 2.84
C ALA A 129 4.82 -12.32 1.82
N GLY A 130 4.52 -11.50 0.80
CA GLY A 130 3.49 -11.77 -0.21
C GLY A 130 2.11 -11.16 0.10
N ALA A 131 1.84 -10.78 1.35
CA ALA A 131 0.61 -10.09 1.72
C ALA A 131 0.50 -8.73 0.99
N GLN A 132 -0.66 -8.46 0.37
CA GLN A 132 -0.89 -7.27 -0.44
C GLN A 132 -1.95 -6.36 0.19
N LEU A 133 -1.58 -5.10 0.38
CA LEU A 133 -2.42 -4.07 0.97
C LEU A 133 -2.55 -2.93 -0.04
N ARG A 134 -3.76 -2.71 -0.54
CA ARG A 134 -4.01 -1.83 -1.70
C ARG A 134 -5.02 -0.75 -1.38
N ALA A 135 -4.67 0.47 -1.73
CA ALA A 135 -5.50 1.66 -1.59
C ALA A 135 -5.27 2.58 -2.81
N ASP A 136 -5.19 2.03 -4.02
CA ASP A 136 -4.85 2.78 -5.22
C ASP A 136 -5.98 3.72 -5.67
N GLY A 137 -5.61 4.92 -6.13
CA GLY A 137 -6.49 5.91 -6.76
C GLY A 137 -6.32 5.93 -8.28
N THR A 138 -7.26 5.33 -9.01
CA THR A 138 -7.22 5.19 -10.49
C THR A 138 -7.51 6.48 -11.26
N ARG A 139 -8.10 7.51 -10.62
CA ARG A 139 -8.47 8.81 -11.22
C ARG A 139 -8.14 10.03 -10.36
N GLY A 140 -7.84 9.84 -9.08
CA GLY A 140 -7.47 10.88 -8.12
C GLY A 140 -6.25 10.47 -7.29
N ASP A 141 -6.22 10.91 -6.04
CA ASP A 141 -5.15 10.55 -5.10
C ASP A 141 -5.26 9.09 -4.62
N GLY A 142 -4.11 8.53 -4.21
CA GLY A 142 -4.05 7.31 -3.42
C GLY A 142 -4.79 7.44 -2.07
N GLY A 143 -5.06 6.30 -1.46
CA GLY A 143 -5.81 6.20 -0.21
C GLY A 143 -4.93 6.31 1.03
N ARG A 144 -5.35 5.62 2.09
CA ARG A 144 -4.68 5.61 3.40
C ARG A 144 -4.48 4.19 3.89
N VAL A 145 -3.28 3.86 4.36
CA VAL A 145 -2.96 2.54 4.93
C VAL A 145 -2.27 2.72 6.28
N VAL A 146 -2.86 2.23 7.37
CA VAL A 146 -2.24 2.27 8.71
C VAL A 146 -2.02 0.85 9.20
N LEU A 147 -0.76 0.53 9.52
CA LEU A 147 -0.33 -0.69 10.18
C LEU A 147 0.23 -0.33 11.55
N TRP A 148 -0.49 -0.69 12.61
CA TRP A 148 -0.19 -0.22 13.96
C TRP A 148 -0.10 -1.37 14.98
N SER A 149 0.87 -1.28 15.88
CA SER A 149 0.80 -1.97 17.17
C SER A 149 1.41 -1.14 18.31
N ASP A 150 0.89 -1.35 19.52
CA ASP A 150 1.43 -0.77 20.74
C ASP A 150 2.74 -1.44 21.23
N ARG A 151 3.22 -2.51 20.56
CA ARG A 151 4.56 -3.07 20.81
C ARG A 151 5.27 -3.51 19.54
N ASP A 152 4.90 -4.67 19.00
CA ASP A 152 5.68 -5.44 18.03
C ASP A 152 5.01 -5.46 16.65
N THR A 153 5.61 -4.77 15.68
CA THR A 153 5.17 -4.82 14.28
C THR A 153 6.26 -5.45 13.41
N ALA A 154 5.92 -6.53 12.71
CA ALA A 154 6.75 -7.16 11.70
C ALA A 154 6.04 -7.04 10.33
N PHE A 155 6.65 -6.31 9.40
CA PHE A 155 6.08 -6.02 8.08
C PHE A 155 7.02 -6.46 6.95
N ALA A 156 6.62 -7.52 6.24
CA ALA A 156 7.30 -8.08 5.08
C ALA A 156 6.42 -8.07 3.79
N GLY A 157 5.19 -7.58 3.87
CA GLY A 157 4.25 -7.49 2.75
C GLY A 157 4.50 -6.30 1.82
N THR A 158 3.53 -6.00 0.96
CA THR A 158 3.58 -4.86 0.04
C THR A 158 2.38 -3.93 0.25
N ILE A 159 2.64 -2.64 0.40
CA ILE A 159 1.63 -1.57 0.38
C ILE A 159 1.64 -0.91 -1.01
N SER A 160 0.47 -0.72 -1.61
CA SER A 160 0.29 0.14 -2.78
C SER A 160 -0.81 1.14 -2.49
N ALA A 161 -0.46 2.43 -2.49
CA ALA A 161 -1.41 3.54 -2.40
C ALA A 161 -1.00 4.58 -3.45
N ARG A 162 -0.88 4.13 -4.70
CA ARG A 162 -0.54 4.98 -5.83
C ARG A 162 -1.73 5.86 -6.18
N GLY A 163 -1.51 7.00 -6.80
CA GLY A 163 -2.58 7.83 -7.33
C GLY A 163 -2.32 8.28 -8.77
N ALA A 164 -3.39 8.48 -9.52
CA ALA A 164 -3.34 9.18 -10.80
C ALA A 164 -2.89 10.65 -10.62
N VAL A 165 -3.15 11.25 -9.45
CA VAL A 165 -2.70 12.60 -9.08
C VAL A 165 -1.57 12.53 -8.05
N ARG A 166 -1.81 12.55 -6.74
CA ARG A 166 -0.78 12.28 -5.72
C ARG A 166 -0.83 10.85 -5.20
N GLY A 167 0.30 10.34 -4.73
CA GLY A 167 0.31 9.16 -3.88
C GLY A 167 -0.50 9.37 -2.59
N GLY A 168 -0.96 8.27 -2.03
CA GLY A 168 -1.64 8.19 -0.74
C GLY A 168 -0.66 7.97 0.42
N ASP A 169 -1.16 8.11 1.64
CA ASP A 169 -0.35 8.03 2.86
C ASP A 169 -0.33 6.61 3.45
N ALA A 170 0.83 6.18 3.92
CA ALA A 170 1.02 4.94 4.64
C ALA A 170 1.73 5.17 5.99
N GLU A 171 1.24 4.55 7.05
CA GLU A 171 1.89 4.49 8.36
C GLU A 171 2.19 3.01 8.69
N VAL A 172 3.44 2.73 9.10
CA VAL A 172 3.81 1.43 9.69
C VAL A 172 4.53 1.70 11.00
N SER A 173 3.82 1.47 12.11
CA SER A 173 4.25 1.78 13.48
C SER A 173 4.35 0.53 14.34
N GLY A 174 5.38 0.49 15.20
CA GLY A 174 5.60 -0.54 16.20
C GLY A 174 6.27 0.07 17.42
N LYS A 175 5.45 0.55 18.37
CA LYS A 175 5.87 1.41 19.50
C LYS A 175 7.01 0.90 20.38
N ALA A 176 7.27 -0.40 20.40
CA ALA A 176 8.41 -1.01 21.09
C ALA A 176 9.43 -1.62 20.12
N ARG A 177 8.97 -2.12 18.97
CA ARG A 177 9.79 -2.66 17.89
C ARG A 177 9.03 -2.66 16.57
N LEU A 178 9.68 -2.14 15.53
CA LEU A 178 9.27 -2.26 14.14
C LEU A 178 10.37 -2.99 13.36
N ALA A 179 10.02 -4.09 12.71
CA ALA A 179 10.84 -4.76 11.71
C ALA A 179 10.18 -4.54 10.34
N PHE A 180 10.77 -3.67 9.52
CA PHE A 180 10.29 -3.34 8.18
C PHE A 180 11.21 -3.96 7.13
N THR A 181 10.71 -4.97 6.42
CA THR A 181 11.40 -5.67 5.32
C THR A 181 10.55 -5.74 4.04
N GLY A 182 9.30 -5.27 4.10
CA GLY A 182 8.40 -5.15 2.96
C GLY A 182 8.64 -3.88 2.12
N THR A 183 7.65 -3.52 1.28
CA THR A 183 7.73 -2.34 0.41
C THR A 183 6.46 -1.49 0.45
N ALA A 184 6.59 -0.21 0.07
CA ALA A 184 5.47 0.71 -0.10
C ALA A 184 5.62 1.50 -1.41
N ASP A 185 4.61 1.42 -2.29
CA ASP A 185 4.52 2.21 -3.52
C ASP A 185 3.45 3.29 -3.37
N LEU A 186 3.91 4.51 -3.08
CA LEU A 186 3.11 5.72 -2.88
C LEU A 186 3.34 6.73 -4.01
N ARG A 187 3.53 6.26 -5.25
CA ARG A 187 3.76 7.12 -6.42
C ARG A 187 2.49 7.85 -6.87
N GLY A 188 2.64 9.10 -7.28
CA GLY A 188 1.65 9.85 -8.03
C GLY A 188 2.29 10.78 -9.06
N THR A 189 1.57 11.10 -10.13
CA THR A 189 2.07 11.95 -11.23
C THR A 189 2.39 13.38 -10.80
N ALA A 190 1.66 13.90 -9.82
CA ALA A 190 1.81 15.23 -9.23
C ALA A 190 2.57 15.22 -7.89
N GLY A 191 3.09 14.06 -7.45
CA GLY A 191 3.84 13.92 -6.21
C GLY A 191 3.64 12.57 -5.52
N PHE A 192 4.60 12.22 -4.67
CA PHE A 192 4.51 11.05 -3.78
C PHE A 192 3.61 11.36 -2.57
N GLY A 193 3.04 10.30 -1.99
CA GLY A 193 2.41 10.37 -0.67
C GLY A 193 3.42 10.18 0.48
N THR A 194 2.94 10.16 1.72
CA THR A 194 3.80 10.07 2.91
C THR A 194 3.99 8.63 3.37
N LEU A 195 5.24 8.21 3.64
CA LEU A 195 5.52 7.00 4.43
C LEU A 195 5.97 7.41 5.84
N LEU A 196 5.12 7.17 6.83
CA LEU A 196 5.43 7.37 8.26
C LEU A 196 5.89 6.04 8.87
N LEU A 197 7.09 6.03 9.46
CA LEU A 197 7.61 4.92 10.25
C LEU A 197 7.83 5.42 11.68
N ASP A 198 7.21 4.77 12.66
CA ASP A 198 7.33 5.11 14.09
C ASP A 198 7.95 3.92 14.87
N PRO A 199 9.27 3.69 14.74
CA PRO A 199 10.00 2.68 15.50
C PRO A 199 10.49 3.24 16.84
N TYR A 200 10.54 2.39 17.88
CA TYR A 200 11.21 2.76 19.13
C TYR A 200 12.73 2.99 18.95
N ASN A 201 13.36 2.21 18.08
CA ASN A 201 14.77 2.32 17.68
C ASN A 201 14.89 2.01 16.19
N LEU A 202 15.60 2.86 15.44
CA LEU A 202 15.88 2.63 14.02
C LEU A 202 17.27 2.00 13.84
N THR A 203 17.34 0.86 13.16
CA THR A 203 18.60 0.24 12.70
C THR A 203 18.58 0.18 11.19
N ILE A 204 19.56 0.80 10.53
CA ILE A 204 19.75 0.74 9.08
C ILE A 204 20.97 -0.15 8.82
N SER A 205 20.81 -1.20 8.01
CA SER A 205 21.89 -2.14 7.67
C SER A 205 21.82 -2.53 6.20
N THR A 206 22.94 -2.41 5.49
CA THR A 206 23.10 -2.88 4.11
C THR A 206 23.29 -4.39 4.07
N GLN A 207 22.19 -5.14 4.25
CA GLN A 207 22.12 -6.57 3.93
C GLN A 207 21.52 -6.77 2.53
N GLY A 208 22.24 -6.27 1.55
CA GLY A 208 22.23 -6.78 0.18
C GLY A 208 23.63 -7.33 -0.11
N GLU A 209 23.72 -8.36 -0.95
CA GLU A 209 25.01 -8.96 -1.30
C GLU A 209 25.86 -7.95 -2.11
N GLU A 210 27.18 -7.91 -1.87
CA GLU A 210 28.12 -7.05 -2.61
C GLU A 210 28.40 -7.66 -3.99
N ASP A 211 27.35 -7.84 -4.81
CA ASP A 211 27.50 -8.14 -6.24
C ASP A 211 28.35 -7.04 -6.90
N GLU A 212 29.37 -7.46 -7.64
CA GLU A 212 30.45 -6.57 -8.07
C GLU A 212 29.91 -5.38 -8.90
N LEU A 213 30.17 -4.16 -8.43
CA LEU A 213 29.74 -2.95 -9.11
C LEU A 213 30.51 -2.77 -10.42
N ASP A 214 29.93 -3.29 -11.51
CA ASP A 214 30.52 -3.33 -12.85
C ASP A 214 31.24 -2.01 -13.22
N ALA A 215 32.50 -2.15 -13.64
CA ALA A 215 33.37 -1.06 -14.02
C ALA A 215 32.75 -0.15 -15.11
N SER A 216 31.85 -0.68 -15.95
CA SER A 216 31.09 0.10 -16.93
C SER A 216 30.26 1.23 -16.30
N ILE A 217 29.72 1.04 -15.09
CA ILE A 217 28.95 2.05 -14.36
C ILE A 217 29.89 3.14 -13.84
N ALA A 218 31.05 2.75 -13.30
CA ALA A 218 32.07 3.68 -12.82
C ALA A 218 32.70 4.54 -13.94
N GLU A 219 32.73 4.03 -15.18
CA GLU A 219 33.16 4.78 -16.35
C GLU A 219 32.09 5.75 -16.86
N ARG A 220 30.82 5.35 -16.91
CA ARG A 220 29.70 6.23 -17.28
C ARG A 220 29.56 7.47 -16.39
N ILE A 221 30.03 7.40 -15.14
CA ILE A 221 30.07 8.55 -14.22
C ILE A 221 31.20 9.55 -14.57
N ARG A 222 32.27 9.12 -15.26
CA ARG A 222 33.41 9.97 -15.65
C ARG A 222 33.22 10.69 -16.98
N GLY A 223 32.23 10.30 -17.79
CA GLY A 223 32.00 10.85 -19.14
C GLY A 223 31.25 12.19 -19.21
N ALA A 224 30.67 12.68 -18.11
CA ALA A 224 29.88 13.90 -18.06
C ALA A 224 30.70 15.09 -17.50
N GLU A 225 31.44 15.74 -18.40
CA GLU A 225 32.09 17.05 -18.30
C GLU A 225 32.39 17.65 -16.90
N GLY A 226 33.64 17.49 -16.47
CA GLY A 226 34.54 18.66 -16.54
C GLY A 226 34.65 19.61 -15.34
N GLU A 227 33.82 19.56 -14.30
CA GLU A 227 33.99 20.45 -13.13
C GLU A 227 34.62 19.76 -11.90
N ARG A 228 35.81 20.24 -11.51
CA ARG A 228 36.64 19.67 -10.44
C ARG A 228 36.29 20.31 -9.09
N ILE A 229 35.27 19.78 -8.42
CA ILE A 229 34.89 20.20 -7.06
C ILE A 229 36.00 19.86 -6.07
N GLU A 230 36.94 20.79 -5.84
CA GLU A 230 37.82 20.74 -4.68
C GLU A 230 36.98 20.96 -3.41
N ALA A 231 37.19 20.11 -2.41
CA ALA A 231 36.44 20.15 -1.17
C ALA A 231 36.80 21.42 -0.36
N ALA A 232 35.95 22.45 -0.46
CA ALA A 232 36.05 23.65 0.34
C ALA A 232 35.98 23.27 1.84
N ARG A 233 37.09 23.48 2.56
CA ARG A 233 37.08 23.46 4.02
C ARG A 233 36.31 24.69 4.50
N ILE A 234 35.16 24.48 5.11
CA ILE A 234 34.54 25.48 5.98
C ILE A 234 35.21 25.32 7.35
N ASP A 235 36.09 26.26 7.67
CA ASP A 235 36.68 26.41 9.01
C ASP A 235 35.77 27.33 9.85
N GLU A 236 35.73 27.14 11.17
CA GLU A 236 34.68 27.73 12.04
C GLU A 236 34.73 29.27 12.10
N ASP A 237 35.88 29.87 11.78
CA ASP A 237 36.10 31.32 11.71
C ASP A 237 35.36 32.03 10.54
N SER A 238 34.67 31.27 9.67
CA SER A 238 34.07 31.76 8.43
C SER A 238 32.80 32.62 8.61
N VAL A 239 32.16 32.59 9.78
CA VAL A 239 30.88 33.31 10.02
C VAL A 239 31.09 34.82 10.26
N ALA A 240 32.30 35.25 10.63
CA ALA A 240 32.56 36.61 11.11
C ALA A 240 32.93 37.66 10.03
N LYS A 241 33.10 37.26 8.76
CA LYS A 241 33.79 38.09 7.73
C LYS A 241 32.92 38.54 6.56
N PHE A 242 31.64 38.87 6.83
CA PHE A 242 30.86 39.79 5.99
C PHE A 242 31.24 41.27 6.20
N ALA A 243 32.17 41.56 7.12
CA ALA A 243 32.69 42.90 7.39
C ALA A 243 34.17 43.05 6.94
N CYS A 244 34.38 43.89 5.92
CA CYS A 244 35.69 44.29 5.36
C CYS A 244 36.52 43.14 4.72
N GLY A 245 37.44 43.48 3.82
CA GLY A 245 38.26 42.46 3.14
C GLY A 245 39.55 43.00 2.55
N ARG A 246 40.45 42.08 2.17
CA ARG A 246 41.54 42.16 1.14
C ARG A 246 42.69 41.18 1.44
N ARG A 247 43.01 40.36 0.42
CA ARG A 247 44.35 39.98 -0.09
C ARG A 247 45.30 39.02 0.71
N SER A 248 45.63 37.92 0.01
CA SER A 248 47.01 37.48 -0.36
C SER A 248 47.89 36.63 0.58
N GLY A 249 48.22 35.39 0.15
CA GLY A 249 49.64 35.03 -0.05
C GLY A 249 50.19 33.62 0.27
N LYS A 250 50.25 32.73 -0.73
CA LYS A 250 51.30 31.69 -1.01
C LYS A 250 51.52 30.48 -0.05
N ASN A 251 52.20 29.43 -0.57
CA ASN A 251 52.51 28.07 -0.05
C ASN A 251 54.03 27.75 -0.19
N PRO A 252 54.59 26.57 0.24
CA PRO A 252 54.30 25.67 1.38
C PRO A 252 55.54 25.59 2.35
N PRO A 253 56.49 24.60 2.45
CA PRO A 253 56.66 23.20 1.94
C PRO A 253 57.01 22.07 2.98
N SER A 254 56.84 20.81 2.53
CA SER A 254 57.50 19.51 2.87
C SER A 254 58.30 19.23 4.18
N PHE A 255 57.97 18.12 4.86
CA PHE A 255 58.82 16.94 5.24
C PHE A 255 57.96 15.93 6.07
N GLY A 256 58.30 14.65 6.32
CA GLY A 256 59.33 13.76 5.74
C GLY A 256 59.97 12.75 6.74
N GLY A 257 59.53 11.49 6.82
CA GLY A 257 60.12 10.49 7.75
C GLY A 257 59.61 9.03 7.64
N ARG A 258 60.42 8.06 8.10
CA ARG A 258 60.25 6.59 7.91
C ARG A 258 59.44 5.88 9.02
N GLY A 259 58.47 5.06 8.61
CA GLY A 259 58.33 3.63 8.94
C GLY A 259 57.95 3.15 10.35
N ASP A 260 56.96 2.25 10.43
CA ASP A 260 56.95 1.14 11.41
C ASP A 260 56.08 -0.06 10.92
N ARG A 261 56.27 -1.26 11.49
CA ARG A 261 55.58 -2.52 11.12
C ARG A 261 54.58 -2.94 12.21
N VAL A 262 53.30 -2.63 12.04
CA VAL A 262 52.25 -3.04 12.99
C VAL A 262 51.32 -4.14 12.46
N LYS A 263 51.10 -5.12 13.35
CA LYS A 263 50.27 -6.34 13.27
C LYS A 263 48.94 -6.17 12.52
N ARG A 264 48.51 -7.22 11.79
CA ARG A 264 47.12 -7.37 11.29
C ARG A 264 46.14 -7.20 12.46
N SER A 265 45.40 -6.10 12.46
CA SER A 265 44.39 -5.78 13.49
C SER A 265 43.01 -6.06 12.91
N GLY A 266 42.19 -6.84 13.62
CA GLY A 266 40.81 -7.16 13.24
C GLY A 266 39.87 -5.96 13.38
N LYS A 267 40.01 -4.97 12.49
CA LYS A 267 39.13 -3.82 12.37
C LYS A 267 38.19 -4.05 11.19
N SER A 268 36.89 -3.84 11.39
CA SER A 268 35.93 -3.84 10.29
C SER A 268 36.30 -2.74 9.27
N PRO A 269 36.23 -3.00 7.96
CA PRO A 269 36.76 -2.10 6.92
C PRO A 269 35.98 -0.78 6.74
N PHE A 270 35.04 -0.49 7.64
CA PHE A 270 34.19 0.71 7.63
C PHE A 270 34.26 1.54 8.93
N LYS A 271 34.92 1.06 10.00
CA LYS A 271 34.98 1.81 11.27
C LYS A 271 35.86 3.06 11.14
N GLY A 272 35.22 4.20 10.88
CA GLY A 272 35.87 5.51 10.72
C GLY A 272 36.13 5.93 9.26
N ARG A 273 35.55 5.27 8.25
CA ARG A 273 35.57 5.80 6.88
C ARG A 273 34.39 6.75 6.66
N GLN A 274 34.70 7.98 6.27
CA GLN A 274 33.70 8.95 5.82
C GLN A 274 33.15 8.51 4.45
N PHE A 275 31.83 8.38 4.34
CA PHE A 275 31.19 8.25 3.03
C PHE A 275 31.30 9.60 2.29
N THR A 276 31.49 9.58 0.97
CA THR A 276 31.49 10.82 0.20
C THR A 276 30.09 11.43 0.23
N ALA A 277 30.01 12.77 0.18
CA ALA A 277 28.73 13.48 0.19
C ALA A 277 27.79 12.97 -0.91
N ALA A 278 28.31 12.58 -2.08
CA ALA A 278 27.54 11.98 -3.16
C ALA A 278 26.85 10.64 -2.80
N VAL A 279 27.51 9.77 -2.02
CA VAL A 279 26.92 8.48 -1.58
C VAL A 279 25.87 8.71 -0.49
N ILE A 280 26.16 9.60 0.47
CA ILE A 280 25.19 10.02 1.48
C ILE A 280 23.96 10.62 0.80
N LEU A 281 24.17 11.57 -0.13
CA LEU A 281 23.10 12.21 -0.90
C LEU A 281 22.35 11.24 -1.83
N TRP A 282 22.96 10.13 -2.28
CA TRP A 282 22.23 9.09 -3.03
C TRP A 282 21.30 8.27 -2.14
N ALA A 283 21.81 7.77 -1.01
CA ALA A 283 20.98 7.05 -0.04
C ALA A 283 19.87 7.95 0.52
N VAL A 284 20.22 9.19 0.86
CA VAL A 284 19.28 10.23 1.31
C VAL A 284 18.30 10.62 0.21
N ARG A 285 18.69 10.72 -1.07
CA ARG A 285 17.75 10.97 -2.19
C ARG A 285 16.75 9.83 -2.38
N TRP A 286 17.15 8.59 -2.12
CA TRP A 286 16.26 7.43 -2.18
C TRP A 286 15.29 7.37 -0.98
N TYR A 287 15.75 7.76 0.22
CA TYR A 287 14.89 7.87 1.41
C TYR A 287 13.97 9.11 1.40
N LEU A 288 14.45 10.27 0.92
CA LEU A 288 13.69 11.52 0.76
C LEU A 288 12.74 11.52 -0.46
N GLN A 289 12.58 10.35 -1.10
CA GLN A 289 11.44 10.09 -1.99
C GLN A 289 10.09 10.25 -1.24
N PHE A 290 10.13 10.15 0.10
CA PHE A 290 9.00 10.40 1.02
C PHE A 290 9.39 11.47 2.06
N PRO A 291 8.46 12.37 2.48
CA PRO A 291 8.72 13.33 3.55
C PRO A 291 8.65 12.66 4.93
N ILE A 292 9.77 12.10 5.39
CA ILE A 292 9.87 11.45 6.71
C ILE A 292 9.89 12.52 7.81
N SER A 293 8.77 12.63 8.53
CA SER A 293 8.63 13.52 9.69
C SER A 293 8.94 12.77 10.99
N TYR A 294 10.05 13.12 11.65
CA TYR A 294 10.35 12.64 13.00
C TYR A 294 9.72 13.54 14.07
N ARG A 295 9.33 12.92 15.18
CA ARG A 295 8.68 13.59 16.30
C ARG A 295 9.70 14.32 17.17
N ASN A 296 9.46 15.60 17.49
CA ASN A 296 10.11 16.24 18.63
C ASN A 296 9.68 15.52 19.92
N LEU A 297 10.65 14.97 20.65
CA LEU A 297 10.41 14.34 21.95
C LEU A 297 10.13 15.43 23.00
N ALA A 298 8.98 15.28 23.67
CA ALA A 298 8.51 16.07 24.81
C ALA A 298 7.66 15.16 25.69
#